data_AF-A0A354IUZ2-F1
#
_entry.id   AF-A0A354IUZ2-F1
#
_cell.length_a   1.000
_cell.length_b   1.000
_cell.length_c   1.000
_cell.angle_alpha   90.00
_cell.angle_beta   90.00
_cell.angle_gamma   90.00
#
_symmetry.space_group_name_H-M   'P 1'
#
loop_
_entity.id
_entity.type
_entity.pdbx_description
1 polymer ?
#
loop_
_entity_poly.entity_id
_entity_poly.type
_entity_poly.pdbx_seq_one_letter_code
_entity_poly.pdbx_strand_id
1 'polypeptide(L)'
;MQQELRFATFNVCNLAPPGVKLYDNLLPTTQEEYEAKLDWTAHQIDLLDADVIGFQEIFSQATLREVLARTRRYREAFHAGFDPDPAAMRLTPSVALVSRLPLVVPAQPLRDFPRGIELPQGSRDAARFTRAPLHARQGRAYRA
;
A
#
# COMPACT_ATOMS: atom_id res chain seq x y z
N MET A 1 -1.39 -3.44 -29.80
CA MET A 1 -1.82 -2.38 -28.85
C MET A 1 -2.47 -3.08 -27.67
N GLN A 2 -2.03 -2.83 -26.44
CA GLN A 2 -2.76 -3.31 -25.26
C GLN A 2 -4.07 -2.52 -25.21
N GLN A 3 -5.20 -3.20 -25.44
CA GLN A 3 -6.53 -2.59 -25.48
C GLN A 3 -7.20 -2.54 -24.09
N GLU A 4 -6.57 -3.15 -23.09
CA GLU A 4 -7.14 -3.36 -21.76
C GLU A 4 -6.16 -2.92 -20.68
N LEU A 5 -6.70 -2.24 -19.65
CA LEU A 5 -6.00 -1.90 -18.42
C LEU A 5 -6.44 -2.86 -17.32
N ARG A 6 -5.47 -3.50 -16.66
CA ARG A 6 -5.72 -4.47 -15.59
C ARG A 6 -5.46 -3.85 -14.23
N PHE A 7 -6.48 -3.93 -13.37
CA PHE A 7 -6.41 -3.46 -11.99
C PHE A 7 -6.54 -4.65 -11.04
N ALA A 8 -5.77 -4.62 -9.96
CA ALA A 8 -5.88 -5.60 -8.88
C ALA A 8 -5.87 -4.91 -7.52
N THR A 9 -6.40 -5.61 -6.52
CA THR A 9 -6.24 -5.25 -5.12
C THR A 9 -5.58 -6.40 -4.37
N PHE A 10 -4.68 -6.09 -3.45
CA PHE A 10 -3.96 -7.11 -2.69
C PHE A 10 -3.76 -6.66 -1.23
N ASN A 11 -4.47 -7.32 -0.32
CA ASN A 11 -4.19 -7.23 1.10
C ASN A 11 -2.99 -8.15 1.43
N VAL A 12 -1.89 -7.57 1.89
CA VAL A 12 -0.62 -8.30 2.14
C VAL A 12 -0.47 -8.80 3.58
N CYS A 13 -1.59 -8.87 4.31
CA CYS A 13 -1.70 -9.50 5.62
C CYS A 13 -0.64 -8.99 6.62
N ASN A 14 -0.66 -7.70 6.95
CA ASN A 14 0.25 -7.03 7.88
C ASN A 14 1.71 -7.01 7.40
N LEU A 15 2.01 -6.38 6.26
CA LEU A 15 3.38 -6.30 5.74
C LEU A 15 4.20 -5.29 6.56
N ALA A 16 5.12 -5.80 7.39
CA ALA A 16 5.92 -5.04 8.34
C ALA A 16 7.34 -5.66 8.44
N PRO A 17 8.32 -4.92 8.99
CA PRO A 17 9.62 -5.48 9.33
C PRO A 17 9.53 -6.62 10.35
N PRO A 18 10.52 -7.53 10.42
CA PRO A 18 10.55 -8.61 11.40
C PRO A 18 10.68 -8.07 12.82
N GLY A 19 10.19 -8.82 13.80
CA GLY A 19 10.28 -8.46 15.22
C GLY A 19 9.35 -7.33 15.68
N VAL A 20 8.58 -6.72 14.77
CA VAL A 20 7.60 -5.68 15.12
C VAL A 20 6.33 -6.30 15.69
N LYS A 21 5.92 -5.88 16.89
CA LYS A 21 4.62 -6.25 17.47
C LYS A 21 3.53 -5.32 16.91
N LEU A 22 2.65 -5.88 16.07
CA LEU A 22 1.59 -5.11 15.41
C LEU A 22 0.26 -5.13 16.17
N TYR A 23 -0.09 -6.29 16.74
CA TYR A 23 -1.33 -6.50 17.50
C TYR A 23 -1.02 -7.32 18.76
N ASP A 24 -1.82 -7.16 19.82
CA ASP A 24 -1.57 -7.83 21.10
C ASP A 24 -1.73 -9.35 21.04
N ASN A 25 -2.61 -9.83 20.15
CA ASN A 25 -2.88 -11.23 19.92
C ASN A 25 -1.99 -11.86 18.82
N LEU A 26 -0.99 -11.12 18.33
CA LEU A 26 -0.10 -11.58 17.27
C LEU A 26 1.35 -11.58 17.78
N LEU A 27 2.03 -12.72 17.62
CA LEU A 27 3.47 -12.79 17.85
C LEU A 27 4.21 -12.01 16.75
N PRO A 28 5.29 -11.28 17.09
CA PRO A 28 6.14 -10.66 16.08
C PRO A 28 6.71 -11.71 15.11
N THR A 29 6.71 -11.38 13.83
CA THR A 29 7.24 -12.25 12.77
C THR A 29 8.74 -12.49 12.95
N THR A 30 9.18 -13.73 12.79
CA THR A 30 10.61 -14.06 12.80
C THR A 30 11.30 -13.58 11.51
N GLN A 31 12.63 -13.57 11.48
CA GLN A 31 13.36 -13.24 10.25
C GLN A 31 13.02 -14.22 9.11
N GLU A 32 12.93 -15.51 9.42
CA GLU A 32 12.66 -16.57 8.43
C GLU A 32 11.25 -16.44 7.84
N GLU A 33 10.25 -16.18 8.69
CA GLU A 33 8.87 -15.93 8.26
C GLU A 33 8.76 -14.64 7.44
N TYR A 34 9.53 -13.61 7.80
CA TYR A 34 9.60 -12.36 7.05
C TYR A 34 10.13 -12.60 5.63
N GLU A 35 11.28 -13.26 5.50
CA GLU A 35 11.86 -13.57 4.18
C GLU A 35 10.90 -14.41 3.32
N ALA A 36 10.31 -15.47 3.89
CA ALA A 36 9.34 -16.31 3.20
C ALA A 36 8.12 -15.50 2.73
N LYS A 37 7.65 -14.56 3.56
CA LYS A 37 6.53 -13.67 3.21
C LYS A 37 6.90 -12.71 2.07
N LEU A 38 8.10 -12.13 2.07
CA LEU A 38 8.54 -11.23 1.00
C LEU A 38 8.59 -11.97 -0.34
N ASP A 39 9.18 -13.17 -0.37
CA ASP A 39 9.29 -13.98 -1.58
C ASP A 39 7.92 -14.42 -2.10
N TRP A 40 7.04 -14.89 -1.20
CA TRP A 40 5.68 -15.27 -1.57
C TRP A 40 4.90 -14.06 -2.12
N THR A 41 4.97 -12.91 -1.45
CA THR A 41 4.27 -11.69 -1.88
C THR A 41 4.77 -11.22 -3.25
N ALA A 42 6.09 -11.23 -3.47
CA ALA A 42 6.68 -10.87 -4.76
C ALA A 42 6.21 -11.79 -5.88
N HIS A 43 6.16 -13.10 -5.61
CA HIS A 43 5.63 -14.09 -6.55
C HIS A 43 4.16 -13.83 -6.89
N GLN A 44 3.31 -13.55 -5.90
CA GLN A 44 1.90 -13.21 -6.14
C GLN A 44 1.75 -11.94 -6.98
N ILE A 45 2.53 -10.90 -6.70
CA ILE A 45 2.52 -9.66 -7.49
C ILE A 45 2.86 -9.93 -8.96
N ASP A 46 3.88 -10.75 -9.22
CA ASP A 46 4.21 -11.16 -10.58
C ASP A 46 3.06 -11.92 -11.25
N LEU A 47 2.42 -12.87 -10.55
CA LEU A 47 1.29 -13.65 -11.08
C LEU A 47 0.06 -12.78 -11.41
N LEU A 48 -0.23 -11.75 -10.62
CA LEU A 48 -1.36 -10.84 -10.86
C LEU A 48 -1.28 -10.18 -12.24
N ASP A 49 -0.06 -9.81 -12.68
CA ASP A 49 0.19 -9.19 -14.00
C ASP A 49 -0.75 -8.00 -14.31
N ALA A 50 -1.04 -7.21 -13.29
CA ALA A 50 -1.87 -6.01 -13.39
C ALA A 50 -1.02 -4.79 -13.80
N ASP A 51 -1.64 -3.80 -14.45
CA ASP A 51 -1.00 -2.51 -14.73
C ASP A 51 -0.97 -1.61 -13.49
N VAL A 52 -1.95 -1.80 -12.60
CA VAL A 52 -2.09 -1.07 -11.34
C VAL A 52 -2.55 -2.01 -10.23
N ILE A 53 -1.88 -1.97 -9.08
CA ILE A 53 -2.22 -2.75 -7.89
C ILE A 53 -2.42 -1.79 -6.71
N GLY A 54 -3.59 -1.86 -6.07
CA GLY A 54 -3.85 -1.24 -4.78
C GLY A 54 -3.55 -2.21 -3.64
N PHE A 55 -2.80 -1.77 -2.62
CA PHE A 55 -2.40 -2.59 -1.48
C PHE A 55 -3.05 -2.14 -0.18
N GLN A 56 -3.40 -3.10 0.67
CA GLN A 56 -3.87 -2.89 2.04
C GLN A 56 -2.97 -3.61 3.05
N GLU A 57 -3.08 -3.24 4.33
CA GLU A 57 -2.28 -3.82 5.43
C GLU A 57 -0.78 -3.55 5.31
N ILE A 58 -0.40 -2.36 4.83
CA ILE A 58 1.01 -1.93 4.73
C ILE A 58 1.42 -1.20 6.01
N PHE A 59 2.26 -1.84 6.82
CA PHE A 59 2.86 -1.21 8.00
C PHE A 59 4.22 -0.58 7.72
N SER A 60 4.85 -0.92 6.59
CA SER A 60 6.12 -0.33 6.15
C SER A 60 6.18 -0.25 4.62
N GLN A 61 6.26 0.97 4.10
CA GLN A 61 6.49 1.24 2.68
C GLN A 61 7.88 0.78 2.25
N ALA A 62 8.87 0.83 3.15
CA ALA A 62 10.20 0.27 2.89
C ALA A 62 10.13 -1.25 2.65
N THR A 63 9.36 -1.98 3.45
CA THR A 63 9.16 -3.42 3.28
C THR A 63 8.44 -3.73 1.95
N LEU A 64 7.46 -2.91 1.53
CA LEU A 64 6.88 -3.07 0.19
C LEU A 64 7.91 -2.85 -0.93
N ARG A 65 8.85 -1.91 -0.78
CA ARG A 65 9.94 -1.74 -1.76
C ARG A 65 10.87 -2.96 -1.82
N GLU A 66 11.15 -3.60 -0.70
CA GLU A 66 11.90 -4.86 -0.67
C GLU A 66 11.17 -5.97 -1.43
N VAL A 67 9.84 -6.09 -1.26
CA VAL A 67 9.02 -7.01 -2.07
C VAL A 67 9.15 -6.68 -3.56
N LEU A 68 8.99 -5.41 -3.94
CA LEU A 68 9.04 -4.99 -5.35
C LEU A 68 10.40 -5.28 -5.99
N ALA A 69 11.50 -5.10 -5.26
CA ALA A 69 12.84 -5.44 -5.72
C ALA A 69 13.02 -6.94 -6.05
N ARG A 70 12.23 -7.82 -5.40
CA ARG A 70 12.24 -9.28 -5.64
C ARG A 70 11.36 -9.70 -6.82
N THR A 71 10.36 -8.90 -7.20
CA THR A 71 9.51 -9.18 -8.37
C THR A 71 10.31 -9.21 -9.66
N ARG A 72 9.77 -9.83 -10.72
CA ARG A 72 10.34 -9.78 -12.08
C ARG A 72 9.77 -8.62 -12.89
N ARG A 73 8.48 -8.31 -12.71
CA ARG A 73 7.72 -7.36 -13.55
C ARG A 73 7.55 -5.96 -12.96
N TYR A 74 7.85 -5.76 -11.67
CA TYR A 74 7.50 -4.53 -10.94
C TYR A 74 8.68 -3.83 -10.25
N ARG A 75 9.93 -4.24 -10.50
CA ARG A 75 11.13 -3.60 -9.91
C ARG A 75 11.20 -2.09 -10.19
N GLU A 76 10.81 -1.72 -11.41
CA GLU A 76 10.80 -0.33 -11.91
C GLU A 76 9.39 0.28 -11.89
N ALA A 77 8.42 -0.36 -11.22
CA ALA A 77 7.06 0.17 -11.14
C ALA A 77 7.03 1.40 -10.22
N PHE A 78 6.13 2.33 -10.55
CA PHE A 78 5.88 3.49 -9.71
C PHE A 78 5.21 3.05 -8.41
N HIS A 79 5.83 3.35 -7.28
CA HIS A 79 5.31 3.06 -5.94
C HIS A 79 4.88 4.36 -5.25
N ALA A 80 3.63 4.41 -4.79
CA ALA A 80 3.07 5.49 -4.02
C ALA A 80 2.43 4.97 -2.73
N GLY A 81 2.81 5.52 -1.59
CA GLY A 81 2.27 5.16 -0.29
C GLY A 81 2.91 6.00 0.81
N PHE A 82 2.29 5.99 1.98
CA PHE A 82 2.74 6.73 3.15
C PHE A 82 2.87 5.77 4.31
N ASP A 83 3.95 5.86 5.06
CA ASP A 83 4.06 5.07 6.28
C ASP A 83 2.99 5.51 7.30
N PRO A 84 2.50 4.58 8.13
CA PRO A 84 1.67 4.90 9.28
C PRO A 84 2.26 6.01 10.14
N ASP A 85 1.41 6.79 10.81
CA ASP A 85 1.87 7.78 11.78
C ASP A 85 2.57 7.07 12.96
N PRO A 86 3.88 7.25 13.16
CA PRO A 86 4.60 6.59 14.25
C PRO A 86 4.23 7.16 15.62
N ALA A 87 3.63 8.35 15.68
CA ALA A 87 3.17 8.97 16.92
C ALA A 87 1.73 8.58 17.29
N ALA A 88 1.04 7.81 16.44
CA ALA A 88 -0.30 7.33 16.76
C ALA A 88 -0.25 6.39 17.98
N MET A 89 -1.22 6.55 18.89
CA MET A 89 -1.35 5.72 20.10
C MET A 89 -1.38 4.21 19.80
N ARG A 90 -1.89 3.84 18.61
CA ARG A 90 -1.82 2.49 18.07
C ARG A 90 -1.37 2.57 16.63
N LEU A 91 -0.35 1.79 16.28
CA LEU A 91 0.09 1.65 14.90
C LEU A 91 -1.06 1.04 14.09
N THR A 92 -1.43 1.70 13.00
CA THR A 92 -2.46 1.21 12.08
C THR A 92 -1.87 1.09 10.68
N PRO A 93 -2.26 0.10 9.89
CA PRO A 93 -1.71 -0.08 8.56
C PRO A 93 -2.15 1.06 7.64
N SER A 94 -1.31 1.36 6.68
CA SER A 94 -1.57 2.24 5.55
C SER A 94 -1.98 1.46 4.29
N VAL A 95 -2.23 2.21 3.23
CA VAL A 95 -2.47 1.70 1.87
C VAL A 95 -1.31 2.11 0.96
N ALA A 96 -1.16 1.41 -0.17
CA ALA A 96 -0.21 1.79 -1.21
C ALA A 96 -0.79 1.53 -2.61
N LEU A 97 -0.16 2.12 -3.62
CA LEU A 97 -0.43 1.93 -5.03
C LEU A 97 0.89 1.60 -5.73
N VAL A 98 0.89 0.54 -6.54
CA VAL A 98 1.99 0.25 -7.46
C VAL A 98 1.44 0.28 -8.88
N SER A 99 2.12 0.97 -9.80
CA SER A 99 1.71 1.05 -11.19
C SER A 99 2.86 0.85 -12.14
N ARG A 100 2.65 0.04 -13.19
CA ARG A 100 3.57 -0.08 -14.33
C ARG A 100 3.41 1.09 -15.33
N LEU A 101 2.47 2.01 -15.06
CA LEU A 101 2.20 3.20 -15.86
C LEU A 101 2.67 4.46 -15.11
N PRO A 102 3.11 5.51 -15.83
CA PRO A 102 3.61 6.74 -15.20
C PRO A 102 2.59 7.45 -14.32
N LEU A 103 3.02 7.80 -13.11
CA LEU A 103 2.32 8.77 -12.25
C LEU A 103 2.83 10.19 -12.60
N VAL A 104 1.92 11.12 -12.89
CA VAL A 104 2.28 12.48 -13.36
C VAL A 104 2.47 13.49 -12.25
N VAL A 105 2.05 13.16 -11.03
CA VAL A 105 2.25 13.98 -9.85
C VAL A 105 2.56 13.07 -8.66
N PRO A 106 3.29 13.56 -7.64
CA PRO A 106 3.37 12.87 -6.36
C PRO A 106 1.98 12.57 -5.83
N ALA A 107 1.78 11.35 -5.32
CA ALA A 107 0.52 10.99 -4.68
C ALA A 107 0.29 11.86 -3.44
N GLN A 108 -0.97 12.04 -3.07
CA GLN A 108 -1.38 12.82 -1.91
C GLN A 108 -2.23 11.97 -0.98
N PRO A 109 -2.02 12.02 0.35
CA PRO A 109 -2.91 11.35 1.29
C PRO A 109 -4.17 12.19 1.48
N LEU A 110 -5.34 11.57 1.32
CA LEU A 110 -6.64 12.15 1.64
C LEU A 110 -6.92 11.92 3.13
N ARG A 111 -6.37 12.80 3.98
CA ARG A 111 -6.43 12.65 5.43
C ARG A 111 -7.78 13.08 6.01
N ASP A 112 -8.27 14.22 5.57
CA ASP A 112 -9.51 14.80 6.08
C ASP A 112 -10.71 14.30 5.26
N PHE A 113 -11.86 14.18 5.91
CA PHE A 113 -13.11 13.90 5.20
C PHE A 113 -13.47 15.09 4.29
N PRO A 114 -14.12 14.82 3.14
CA PRO A 114 -14.78 15.86 2.37
C PRO A 114 -15.76 16.66 3.23
N ARG A 115 -15.95 17.93 2.88
CA ARG A 115 -16.98 18.78 3.52
C ARG A 115 -18.36 18.14 3.36
N GLY A 116 -19.19 18.22 4.41
CA GLY A 116 -20.56 17.70 4.40
C GLY A 116 -20.69 16.21 4.75
N ILE A 117 -19.61 15.56 5.17
CA ILE A 117 -19.69 14.23 5.78
C ILE A 117 -19.97 14.40 7.27
N GLU A 118 -21.13 13.92 7.71
CA GLU A 118 -21.49 13.81 9.12
C GLU A 118 -21.25 12.38 9.60
N LEU A 119 -20.49 12.23 10.68
CA LEU A 119 -20.35 10.92 11.32
C LEU A 119 -21.53 10.65 12.28
N PRO A 120 -21.88 9.37 12.50
CA PRO A 120 -22.83 8.99 13.52
C PRO A 120 -22.45 9.56 14.90
N GLN A 121 -23.47 9.89 15.70
CA GLN A 121 -23.29 10.40 17.05
C GLN A 121 -22.44 9.43 17.88
N GLY A 122 -21.40 9.96 18.54
CA GLY A 122 -20.45 9.17 19.35
C GLY A 122 -19.18 8.69 18.60
N SER A 123 -19.01 9.04 17.32
CA SER A 123 -17.78 8.75 16.59
C SER A 123 -16.58 9.55 17.13
N ARG A 124 -15.45 8.88 17.35
CA ARG A 124 -14.16 9.53 17.69
C ARG A 124 -13.51 10.08 16.41
N ASP A 125 -12.90 11.25 16.50
CA ASP A 125 -12.25 11.97 15.39
C ASP A 125 -13.11 12.14 14.13
N ALA A 126 -14.14 12.99 14.26
CA ALA A 126 -15.18 13.19 13.25
C ALA A 126 -14.75 13.82 11.90
N ALA A 127 -13.45 14.03 11.69
CA ALA A 127 -12.96 14.79 10.54
C ALA A 127 -11.88 14.07 9.71
N ARG A 128 -11.37 12.90 10.12
CA ARG A 128 -10.20 12.28 9.49
C ARG A 128 -10.31 10.78 9.28
N PHE A 129 -9.69 10.30 8.20
CA PHE A 129 -9.46 8.88 7.98
C PHE A 129 -8.32 8.38 8.86
N THR A 130 -8.57 7.32 9.64
CA THR A 130 -7.51 6.60 10.37
C THR A 130 -6.50 5.95 9.42
N ARG A 131 -6.97 5.57 8.22
CA ARG A 131 -6.17 5.03 7.12
C ARG A 131 -6.47 5.85 5.88
N ALA A 132 -5.75 6.96 5.72
CA ALA A 132 -5.99 7.90 4.63
C ALA A 132 -5.89 7.20 3.26
N PRO A 133 -6.94 7.24 2.41
CA PRO A 133 -6.81 6.86 1.02
C PRO A 133 -5.76 7.71 0.31
N LEU A 134 -5.18 7.18 -0.77
CA LEU A 134 -4.24 7.92 -1.60
C LEU A 134 -4.92 8.44 -2.87
N HIS A 135 -4.60 9.67 -3.25
CA HIS A 135 -4.93 10.22 -4.55
C HIS A 135 -3.68 10.24 -5.41
N ALA A 136 -3.71 9.55 -6.56
CA ALA A 136 -2.67 9.55 -7.55
C ALA A 136 -3.27 9.83 -8.93
N ARG A 137 -2.49 10.43 -9.84
CA ARG A 137 -2.91 10.72 -11.22
C ARG A 137 -1.97 10.03 -12.18
N GLN A 138 -2.53 9.27 -13.12
CA GLN A 138 -1.79 8.66 -14.21
C GLN A 138 -1.69 9.61 -15.40
N GLY A 139 -0.53 9.60 -16.05
CA GLY A 139 -0.31 10.31 -17.30
C GLY A 139 -0.60 9.45 -18.51
N ARG A 140 -0.76 10.09 -19.67
CA ARG A 140 -0.54 9.39 -20.94
C ARG A 140 0.95 9.07 -21.04
N ALA A 141 1.30 7.79 -21.19
CA ALA A 141 2.61 7.42 -21.66
C ALA A 141 2.72 7.93 -23.11
N TYR A 142 3.41 9.05 -23.33
CA TYR A 142 3.87 9.39 -24.67
C TYR A 142 4.92 8.34 -25.03
N ARG A 143 4.55 7.36 -25.86
CA ARG A 143 5.54 6.52 -26.55
C ARG A 143 6.17 7.42 -27.62
N ALA A 144 7.44 7.75 -27.45
CA ALA A 144 8.29 8.18 -28.56
C ALA A 144 8.53 6.99 -29.50
#